data_AF-A0A1S2LRD5-F1
#
_entry.id   AF-A0A1S2LRD5-F1
#
_cell.length_a   1.000
_cell.length_b   1.000
_cell.length_c   1.000
_cell.angle_alpha   90.00
_cell.angle_beta   90.00
_cell.angle_gamma   90.00
#
_symmetry.space_group_name_H-M   'P 1'
#
loop_
_entity.id
_entity.type
_entity.pdbx_description
1 polymer ?
#
loop_
_entity_poly.entity_id
_entity_poly.type
_entity_poly.pdbx_seq_one_letter_code
_entity_poly.pdbx_strand_id
1 'polypeptide(L)'
;MDAYKKEVWFTIIMSIILVISGHLGVFFSLFPVHGYLFGFPIMYIVPILVGWFGVLGLTIISGKIGNHIDEAIEKENQENNKSGEEVI
;
A
#
# COMPACT_ATOMS: atom_id res chain seq x y z
N MET A 1 -1.46 13.38 -18.25
CA MET A 1 -2.70 12.56 -18.17
C MET A 1 -2.42 11.15 -17.65
N ASP A 2 -1.27 10.54 -17.97
CA ASP A 2 -0.94 9.17 -17.51
C ASP A 2 -0.60 9.12 -16.00
N ALA A 3 0.03 10.17 -15.46
CA ALA A 3 0.45 10.20 -14.06
C ALA A 3 -0.75 10.21 -13.08
N TYR A 4 -1.78 11.02 -13.34
CA TYR A 4 -3.03 11.02 -12.56
C TYR A 4 -3.78 9.69 -12.61
N LYS A 5 -3.76 9.00 -13.76
CA LYS A 5 -4.36 7.67 -13.86
C LYS A 5 -3.63 6.63 -13.00
N LYS A 6 -2.31 6.77 -12.86
CA LYS A 6 -1.49 5.92 -11.97
C LYS A 6 -1.81 6.17 -10.49
N GLU A 7 -2.01 7.42 -10.09
CA GLU A 7 -2.40 7.77 -8.71
C GLU A 7 -3.72 7.11 -8.29
N VAL A 8 -4.74 7.17 -9.16
CA VAL A 8 -6.05 6.56 -8.89
C VAL A 8 -5.92 5.04 -8.76
N TRP A 9 -5.21 4.39 -9.69
CA TRP A 9 -5.00 2.94 -9.64
C TRP A 9 -4.20 2.51 -8.42
N PHE A 10 -3.17 3.27 -8.06
CA PHE A 10 -2.38 3.05 -6.86
C PHE A 10 -3.26 3.13 -5.60
N THR A 11 -4.08 4.17 -5.48
CA THR A 11 -5.00 4.35 -4.35
C THR A 11 -5.98 3.19 -4.22
N ILE A 12 -6.55 2.72 -5.33
CA ILE A 12 -7.47 1.58 -5.35
C ILE A 12 -6.76 0.31 -4.87
N ILE A 13 -5.57 0.01 -5.42
CA ILE A 13 -4.78 -1.16 -5.06
C ILE A 13 -4.42 -1.12 -3.57
N MET A 14 -3.90 0.01 -3.09
CA MET A 14 -3.51 0.17 -1.69
C MET A 14 -4.71 0.01 -0.74
N SER A 15 -5.87 0.53 -1.11
CA SER A 15 -7.10 0.37 -0.33
C SER A 15 -7.54 -1.09 -0.24
N ILE A 16 -7.48 -1.83 -1.36
CA ILE A 16 -7.79 -3.27 -1.38
C ILE A 16 -6.82 -4.04 -0.48
N ILE A 17 -5.52 -3.78 -0.60
CA ILE A 17 -4.51 -4.47 0.21
C ILE A 17 -4.69 -4.14 1.70
N LEU A 18 -5.02 -2.90 2.04
CA LEU A 18 -5.30 -2.48 3.43
C LEU A 18 -6.49 -3.24 4.01
N VAL A 19 -7.59 -3.36 3.26
CA VAL A 19 -8.77 -4.12 3.68
C VAL A 19 -8.43 -5.58 3.89
N ILE A 20 -7.68 -6.21 2.97
CA ILE A 20 -7.24 -7.60 3.09
C ILE A 20 -6.37 -7.77 4.35
N SER A 21 -5.43 -6.84 4.58
CA SER A 21 -4.54 -6.86 5.74
C SER A 21 -5.31 -6.87 7.07
N GLY A 22 -6.39 -6.10 7.17
CA GLY A 22 -7.27 -6.08 8.35
C GLY A 22 -8.06 -7.37 8.58
N HIS A 23 -8.26 -8.19 7.54
CA HIS A 23 -9.03 -9.43 7.61
C HIS A 23 -8.16 -10.71 7.69
N LEU A 24 -6.84 -10.57 7.81
CA LEU A 24 -5.93 -11.72 7.91
C LEU A 24 -6.23 -12.63 9.11
N GLY A 25 -6.84 -12.12 10.19
CA GLY A 25 -7.30 -12.94 11.31
C GLY A 25 -8.32 -14.01 10.90
N VAL A 26 -9.18 -13.73 9.91
CA VAL A 26 -10.16 -14.69 9.37
C VAL A 26 -9.45 -15.83 8.63
N PHE A 27 -8.33 -15.54 7.95
CA PHE A 27 -7.56 -16.56 7.26
C PHE A 27 -6.98 -17.60 8.24
N PHE A 28 -6.47 -17.15 9.39
CA PHE A 28 -5.93 -18.03 10.43
C PHE A 28 -7.02 -18.75 11.25
N SER A 29 -8.26 -18.27 11.26
CA SER A 29 -9.38 -19.01 11.85
C SER A 29 -9.89 -20.13 10.94
N LEU A 30 -9.86 -19.92 9.62
CA LEU A 30 -10.22 -20.94 8.62
C LEU A 30 -9.17 -22.05 8.51
N PHE A 31 -7.90 -21.71 8.68
CA PHE A 31 -6.77 -22.66 8.65
C PHE A 31 -5.97 -22.59 9.95
N PRO A 32 -6.51 -23.15 11.06
CA PRO A 32 -5.87 -23.05 12.36
C PRO A 32 -4.57 -23.85 12.39
N VAL A 33 -3.49 -23.19 12.83
CA VAL A 33 -2.21 -23.85 13.09
C VAL A 33 -2.13 -24.17 14.57
N HIS A 34 -2.03 -25.46 14.89
CA HIS A 34 -1.89 -25.93 16.27
C HIS A 34 -0.44 -25.85 16.73
N GLY A 35 -0.20 -25.06 17.78
CA GLY A 35 1.12 -24.88 18.38
C GLY A 35 1.18 -23.61 19.21
N TYR A 36 2.29 -23.46 19.94
CA TYR A 36 2.53 -22.31 20.81
C TYR A 36 3.80 -21.59 20.37
N LEU A 37 3.75 -20.26 20.35
CA LEU A 37 4.89 -19.37 20.11
C LEU A 37 4.94 -18.36 21.26
N PHE A 38 6.09 -18.27 21.94
CA PHE A 38 6.26 -17.46 23.16
C PHE A 38 5.20 -17.74 24.26
N GLY A 39 4.67 -18.96 24.32
CA GLY A 39 3.61 -19.33 25.27
C GLY A 39 2.19 -18.97 24.84
N PHE A 40 2.01 -18.32 23.68
CA PHE A 40 0.71 -17.99 23.11
C PHE A 40 0.35 -18.93 21.96
N PRO A 41 -0.93 -19.29 21.76
CA PRO A 41 -1.34 -20.06 20.59
C PRO A 41 -1.01 -19.33 19.30
N ILE A 42 -0.34 -20.03 18.38
CA ILE A 42 0.18 -19.49 17.11
C ILE A 42 -0.94 -18.84 16.27
N MET A 43 -2.11 -19.46 16.25
CA MET A 43 -3.28 -18.98 15.51
C MET A 43 -3.77 -17.58 15.90
N TYR A 44 -3.35 -17.05 17.06
CA TYR A 44 -3.68 -15.70 17.48
C TYR A 44 -2.50 -14.74 17.35
N ILE A 45 -1.32 -15.13 17.84
CA ILE A 45 -0.18 -14.21 17.89
C ILE A 45 0.38 -13.89 16.50
N VAL A 46 0.39 -14.85 15.58
CA VAL A 46 0.90 -14.64 14.21
C VAL A 46 0.05 -13.64 13.43
N PRO A 47 -1.28 -13.77 13.31
CA PRO A 47 -2.07 -12.77 12.61
C PRO A 47 -1.99 -11.37 13.23
N ILE A 48 -1.83 -11.25 14.56
CA ILE A 48 -1.61 -9.94 15.21
C ILE A 48 -0.28 -9.32 14.75
N LEU A 49 0.81 -10.10 14.78
CA LEU A 49 2.13 -9.63 14.34
C LEU A 49 2.15 -9.30 12.85
N VAL A 50 1.55 -10.16 12.02
CA VAL A 50 1.44 -9.94 10.57
C VAL A 50 0.59 -8.70 10.28
N GLY A 51 -0.54 -8.50 10.98
CA GLY A 51 -1.35 -7.31 10.82
C GLY A 51 -0.59 -6.04 11.20
N TRP A 52 0.09 -6.04 12.35
CA TRP A 52 0.82 -4.87 12.82
C TRP A 52 2.01 -4.53 11.91
N PHE A 53 2.94 -5.46 11.73
CA PHE A 53 4.13 -5.23 10.91
C PHE A 53 3.81 -5.16 9.42
N GLY A 54 2.78 -5.87 8.96
CA GLY A 54 2.30 -5.82 7.58
C GLY A 54 1.72 -4.45 7.23
N VAL A 55 0.85 -3.88 8.07
CA VAL A 55 0.33 -2.51 7.86
C VAL A 55 1.44 -1.47 7.95
N LEU A 56 2.39 -1.63 8.88
CA LEU A 56 3.55 -0.75 8.98
C LEU A 56 4.39 -0.77 7.69
N GLY A 57 4.75 -1.97 7.20
CA GLY A 57 5.51 -2.11 5.96
C GLY A 57 4.77 -1.57 4.74
N LEU A 58 3.47 -1.86 4.66
CA LEU A 58 2.59 -1.35 3.62
C LEU A 58 2.56 0.18 3.60
N THR A 59 2.52 0.82 4.78
CA THR A 59 2.52 2.29 4.89
C THR A 59 3.84 2.89 4.40
N ILE A 60 4.98 2.28 4.74
CA ILE A 60 6.31 2.71 4.27
C ILE A 60 6.41 2.60 2.74
N ILE A 61 5.99 1.46 2.18
CA ILE A 61 5.99 1.22 0.73
C ILE A 61 5.07 2.23 0.04
N SER A 62 3.89 2.47 0.63
CA SER A 62 2.92 3.42 0.11
C SER A 62 3.48 4.83 0.02
N GLY A 63 4.16 5.30 1.08
CA GLY A 63 4.77 6.63 1.09
C GLY A 63 5.86 6.76 0.03
N LYS A 64 6.69 5.72 -0.15
CA LYS A 64 7.76 5.76 -1.16
C LYS A 64 7.20 5.79 -2.60
N ILE A 65 6.16 5.01 -2.88
CA ILE A 65 5.52 4.98 -4.20
C ILE A 65 4.72 6.27 -4.44
N GLY A 66 4.02 6.78 -3.43
CA GLY A 66 3.30 8.06 -3.49
C GLY A 66 4.23 9.20 -3.89
N ASN A 67 5.35 9.36 -3.18
CA ASN A 67 6.34 10.39 -3.51
C ASN A 67 6.86 10.28 -4.95
N HIS A 68 7.04 9.07 -5.46
CA HIS A 68 7.48 8.85 -6.83
C HIS A 68 6.42 9.22 -7.87
N ILE A 69 5.14 8.98 -7.56
CA ILE A 69 4.01 9.39 -8.41
C ILE A 69 3.89 10.92 -8.41
N ASP A 70 4.03 11.56 -7.25
CA ASP A 70 3.99 13.02 -7.13
C ASP A 70 5.10 13.69 -7.94
N GLU A 71 6.35 13.19 -7.88
CA GLU A 71 7.46 13.66 -8.72
C GLU A 71 7.15 13.52 -10.22
N ALA A 72 6.52 12.42 -10.63
CA ALA A 72 6.17 12.19 -12.02
C ALA A 72 5.08 13.17 -12.50
N ILE A 73 4.11 13.49 -11.65
CA ILE A 73 3.06 14.50 -11.94
C ILE A 73 3.70 15.88 -12.08
N GLU A 74 4.57 16.27 -11.16
CA GLU A 74 5.21 17.59 -11.20
C GLU A 74 6.08 17.76 -12.45
N LYS A 75 6.82 16.72 -12.84
CA LYS A 75 7.61 16.73 -14.08
C LYS A 75 6.74 16.87 -15.33
N GLU A 76 5.64 16.11 -15.43
CA GLU A 76 4.70 16.20 -16.56
C GLU A 76 4.06 17.60 -16.64
N ASN A 77 3.75 18.22 -15.49
CA ASN A 77 3.21 19.58 -15.44
C ASN A 77 4.23 20.64 -15.87
N GLN A 78 5.50 20.50 -15.49
CA GLN A 78 6.56 21.42 -15.92
C GLN A 78 6.83 21.33 -17.43
N GLU A 79 6.81 20.14 -18.01
CA GLU A 79 6.98 19.94 -19.46
C GLU A 79 5.81 20.53 -20.25
N ASN A 80 4.57 20.33 -19.79
CA ASN A 80 3.39 20.92 -20.42
C ASN A 80 3.38 22.46 -20.35
N ASN A 81 3.81 23.06 -19.23
CA ASN A 81 3.87 24.52 -19.09
C ASN A 81 4.94 25.14 -20.00
N LYS A 82 6.12 24.50 -20.16
CA LYS A 82 7.19 24.99 -21.06
C LYS A 82 6.79 24.96 -22.53
N SER A 83 6.06 23.92 -22.96
CA SER A 83 5.52 23.88 -24.33
C SER A 83 4.43 24.93 -24.57
N GLY A 84 3.73 25.39 -23.53
CA GLY A 84 2.76 26.46 -23.63
C GLY A 84 3.39 27.84 -23.83
N GLU A 85 4.56 28.10 -23.22
CA GLU A 85 5.30 29.37 -23.38
C GLU A 85 6.04 29.49 -24.72
N GLU A 86 6.52 28.39 -25.33
CA GLU A 86 7.17 28.44 -26.65
C GLU A 86 6.20 28.69 -27.83
N VAL A 87 4.90 28.56 -27.61
CA VAL A 87 3.86 28.69 -28.65
C VAL A 87 3.19 30.08 -28.64
N ILE A 88 3.53 30.95 -27.68
CA ILE A 88 3.02 32.34 -27.58
C ILE A 88 4.06 33.35 -28.07
#